data_AF-A0A0W0ZU52-F1
#
_entry.id   AF-A0A0W0ZU52-F1
#
_cell.length_a   1.000
_cell.length_b   1.000
_cell.length_c   1.000
_cell.angle_alpha   90.00
_cell.angle_beta   90.00
_cell.angle_gamma   90.00
#
_symmetry.space_group_name_H-M   'P 1'
#
loop_
_entity.id
_entity.type
_entity.pdbx_description
1 polymer ?
#
loop_
_entity_poly.entity_id
_entity_poly.type
_entity_poly.pdbx_seq_one_letter_code
_entity_poly.pdbx_strand_id
1 'polypeptide(L)'
;MKFERIEAFLNKAGFMFINQGTGVGVVEGRPSYLYQKNITGSRSQMIQLAVSRGNKDDIHLIFSKNVPKQVRDSLYKIINENTLDSENAVNISL
;
A
#
# COMPACT_ATOMS: atom_id res chain seq x y z
N MET A 1 -0.15 1.88 -11.88
CA MET A 1 -1.07 2.43 -10.87
C MET A 1 -0.46 2.20 -9.49
N LYS A 2 -0.68 3.12 -8.54
CA LYS A 2 0.01 3.15 -7.23
C LYS A 2 -0.38 1.95 -6.37
N PHE A 3 -1.65 1.54 -6.42
CA PHE A 3 -2.17 0.43 -5.64
C PHE A 3 -1.41 -0.88 -5.90
N GLU A 4 -1.23 -1.26 -7.16
CA GLU A 4 -0.56 -2.49 -7.58
C GLU A 4 0.93 -2.47 -7.24
N ARG A 5 1.57 -1.29 -7.29
CA ARG A 5 2.97 -1.13 -6.88
C ARG A 5 3.14 -1.35 -5.38
N ILE A 6 2.21 -0.86 -4.58
CA ILE A 6 2.16 -1.13 -3.13
C ILE A 6 1.92 -2.61 -2.88
N GLU A 7 0.95 -3.24 -3.55
CA GLU A 7 0.66 -4.67 -3.43
C GLU A 7 1.91 -5.52 -3.73
N ALA A 8 2.58 -5.23 -4.85
CA ALA A 8 3.80 -5.93 -5.23
C ALA A 8 4.92 -5.74 -4.21
N PHE A 9 5.07 -4.54 -3.65
CA PHE A 9 6.03 -4.27 -2.58
C PHE A 9 5.70 -5.06 -1.31
N LEU A 10 4.44 -5.06 -0.88
CA LEU A 10 3.98 -5.76 0.33
C LEU A 10 4.20 -7.27 0.22
N ASN A 11 3.85 -7.86 -0.93
CA ASN A 11 4.07 -9.27 -1.20
C ASN A 11 5.57 -9.63 -1.12
N LYS A 12 6.44 -8.83 -1.75
CA LYS A 12 7.91 -9.00 -1.65
C LYS A 12 8.43 -8.84 -0.22
N ALA A 13 7.83 -7.95 0.56
CA ALA A 13 8.16 -7.74 1.97
C ALA A 13 7.61 -8.84 2.91
N GLY A 14 6.86 -9.82 2.37
CA GLY A 14 6.30 -10.95 3.12
C GLY A 14 5.00 -10.63 3.85
N PHE A 15 4.31 -9.55 3.48
CA PHE A 15 2.94 -9.29 3.90
C PHE A 15 1.97 -10.01 2.96
N MET A 16 0.99 -10.69 3.54
CA MET A 16 -0.05 -11.40 2.80
C MET A 16 -1.37 -10.64 2.94
N PHE A 17 -2.13 -10.55 1.86
CA PHE A 17 -3.51 -10.09 1.92
C PHE A 17 -4.35 -11.07 2.76
N ILE A 18 -5.12 -10.56 3.71
CA ILE A 18 -5.93 -11.41 4.60
C ILE A 18 -7.42 -11.07 4.59
N ASN A 19 -7.79 -9.83 4.26
CA ASN A 19 -9.19 -9.44 4.25
C ASN A 19 -9.43 -8.15 3.46
N GLN A 20 -10.64 -8.03 2.91
CA GLN A 20 -11.19 -6.78 2.39
C GLN A 20 -12.44 -6.41 3.17
N GLY A 21 -12.62 -5.12 3.45
CA GLY A 21 -13.81 -4.62 4.12
C GLY A 21 -13.99 -3.13 3.92
N THR A 22 -14.72 -2.52 4.86
CA THR A 22 -14.97 -1.09 4.89
C THR A 22 -14.18 -0.48 6.04
N GLY A 23 -13.48 0.62 5.76
CA GLY A 23 -12.75 1.38 6.77
C GLY A 23 -13.68 1.95 7.84
N VAL A 24 -13.12 2.16 9.02
CA VAL A 24 -13.78 2.76 10.18
C VAL A 24 -12.92 3.90 10.74
N GLY A 25 -13.51 4.80 11.53
CA GLY A 25 -12.78 5.94 12.10
C GLY A 25 -12.35 6.95 11.03
N VAL A 26 -11.05 7.26 10.96
CA VAL A 26 -10.50 8.29 10.05
C VAL A 26 -10.70 8.01 8.56
N VAL A 27 -11.01 6.76 8.20
CA VAL A 27 -11.25 6.32 6.82
C VAL A 27 -12.63 5.67 6.66
N GLU A 28 -13.61 6.11 7.46
CA GLU A 28 -14.95 5.55 7.45
C GLU A 28 -15.56 5.50 6.02
N GLY A 29 -16.12 4.35 5.66
CA GLY A 29 -16.81 4.16 4.38
C GLY A 29 -15.91 3.89 3.16
N ARG A 30 -14.57 3.99 3.30
CA ARG A 30 -13.59 3.68 2.25
C ARG A 30 -13.37 2.17 2.12
N PRO A 31 -13.40 1.57 0.91
CA PRO A 31 -12.91 0.20 0.70
C PRO A 31 -11.51 0.04 1.27
N SER A 32 -11.30 -1.03 2.03
CA SER A 32 -10.06 -1.25 2.79
C SER A 32 -9.52 -2.65 2.57
N TYR A 33 -8.23 -2.75 2.32
CA TYR A 33 -7.50 -3.99 2.06
C TYR A 33 -6.47 -4.19 3.17
N LEU A 34 -6.59 -5.29 3.92
CA LEU A 34 -5.75 -5.57 5.07
C LEU A 34 -4.69 -6.61 4.72
N TYR A 35 -3.45 -6.27 5.03
CA TYR A 35 -2.26 -7.08 4.83
C TYR A 35 -1.61 -7.40 6.17
N GLN A 36 -1.18 -8.65 6.33
CA GLN A 36 -0.57 -9.15 7.56
C GLN A 36 0.76 -9.86 7.27
N LYS A 37 1.75 -9.61 8.12
CA LYS A 37 2.97 -10.40 8.19
C LYS A 37 3.10 -11.01 9.58
N ASN A 38 3.15 -12.34 9.65
CA ASN A 38 3.37 -13.06 10.89
C ASN A 38 4.84 -12.96 11.30
N ILE A 39 5.09 -12.66 12.57
CA ILE A 39 6.42 -12.60 13.15
C ILE A 39 6.48 -13.62 14.28
N THR A 40 7.34 -14.63 14.16
CA THR A 40 7.50 -15.67 15.18
C THR A 40 7.90 -15.04 16.52
N GLY A 41 7.17 -15.38 17.58
CA GLY A 41 7.42 -14.85 18.93
C GLY A 41 7.04 -13.37 19.12
N SER A 42 6.29 -12.77 18.19
CA SER A 42 5.85 -11.38 18.31
C SER A 42 4.44 -11.18 17.77
N ARG A 43 3.88 -9.98 17.98
CA ARG A 43 2.61 -9.59 17.36
C ARG A 43 2.81 -9.48 15.85
N SER A 44 1.80 -9.89 15.07
CA SER A 44 1.81 -9.69 13.63
C SER A 44 1.90 -8.21 13.27
N GLN A 45 2.56 -7.93 12.16
CA GLN A 45 2.59 -6.60 11.56
C GLN A 45 1.39 -6.47 10.62
N MET A 46 0.67 -5.35 10.70
CA MET A 46 -0.56 -5.11 9.93
C MET A 46 -0.45 -3.80 9.17
N ILE A 47 -0.89 -3.82 7.91
CA ILE A 47 -0.96 -2.66 7.03
C ILE A 47 -2.32 -2.66 6.36
N GLN A 48 -3.08 -1.58 6.52
CA GLN A 48 -4.35 -1.38 5.84
C GLN A 48 -4.18 -0.30 4.77
N LEU A 49 -4.65 -0.64 3.56
CA LEU A 49 -4.77 0.29 2.43
C LEU A 49 -6.24 0.69 2.32
N ALA A 50 -6.60 1.88 2.77
CA ALA A 50 -7.95 2.42 2.61
C ALA A 50 -7.98 3.32 1.36
N VAL A 51 -8.85 3.00 0.40
CA VAL A 51 -8.87 3.67 -0.91
C VAL A 51 -10.16 4.42 -1.17
N SER A 52 -10.15 5.36 -2.10
CA SER A 52 -11.40 5.97 -2.59
C SER A 52 -12.18 5.02 -3.49
N ARG A 53 -13.52 5.05 -3.43
CA ARG A 53 -14.39 4.16 -4.24
C ARG A 53 -14.21 4.37 -5.75
N GLY A 54 -13.94 5.60 -6.17
CA GLY A 54 -13.76 5.96 -7.59
C GLY A 54 -12.30 6.03 -8.03
N ASN A 55 -11.35 5.91 -7.11
CA ASN A 55 -9.92 6.01 -7.42
C ASN A 55 -9.11 5.16 -6.43
N LYS A 56 -8.66 3.99 -6.89
CA LYS A 56 -7.81 3.09 -6.10
C LYS A 56 -6.42 3.66 -5.80
N ASP A 57 -5.99 4.70 -6.52
CA ASP A 57 -4.71 5.37 -6.30
C ASP A 57 -4.79 6.55 -5.30
N ASP A 58 -5.98 6.93 -4.84
CA ASP A 58 -6.16 7.73 -3.61
C ASP A 58 -6.12 6.79 -2.39
N ILE A 59 -4.94 6.63 -1.82
CA ILE A 59 -4.63 5.62 -0.80
C ILE A 59 -4.30 6.31 0.53
N HIS A 60 -5.00 5.92 1.59
CA HIS A 60 -4.66 6.24 2.97
C HIS A 60 -4.07 4.99 3.66
N LEU A 61 -2.86 5.13 4.19
CA LEU A 61 -2.13 4.04 4.84
C LEU A 61 -2.35 4.05 6.35
N ILE A 62 -2.67 2.89 6.91
CA ILE A 62 -2.77 2.69 8.36
C ILE A 62 -1.87 1.52 8.75
N PHE A 63 -1.10 1.68 9.82
CA PHE A 63 -0.09 0.72 10.26
C PHE A 63 -0.32 0.28 11.70
N SER A 64 -0.05 -0.98 12.01
CA SER A 64 0.22 -1.37 13.39
C SER A 64 1.56 -0.78 13.86
N LYS A 65 1.68 -0.57 15.18
CA LYS A 65 2.85 0.09 15.79
C LYS A 65 4.19 -0.58 15.47
N ASN A 66 4.19 -1.90 15.29
CA ASN A 66 5.36 -2.74 15.04
C ASN A 66 5.77 -2.89 13.57
N VAL A 67 5.11 -2.21 12.61
CA VAL A 67 5.60 -2.15 11.22
C VAL A 67 6.92 -1.35 11.18
N PRO A 68 8.01 -1.90 10.61
CA PRO A 68 9.31 -1.21 10.57
C PRO A 68 9.23 0.13 9.83
N LYS A 69 9.98 1.13 10.32
CA LYS A 69 10.02 2.47 9.72
C LYS A 69 10.37 2.42 8.21
N GLN A 70 11.36 1.61 7.83
CA GLN A 70 11.77 1.45 6.44
C GLN A 70 10.64 0.96 5.52
N VAL A 71 9.76 0.08 6.01
CA VAL A 71 8.58 -0.39 5.27
C VAL A 71 7.58 0.75 5.07
N ARG A 72 7.32 1.54 6.12
CA ARG A 72 6.43 2.71 6.06
C ARG A 72 6.96 3.77 5.07
N ASP A 73 8.24 4.10 5.18
CA ASP A 73 8.89 5.11 4.34
C ASP A 73 8.85 4.70 2.86
N SER A 74 9.07 3.41 2.56
CA SER A 74 8.98 2.87 1.20
C SER A 74 7.57 2.99 0.61
N LEU A 75 6.54 2.74 1.43
CA LEU A 75 5.14 2.87 1.00
C LEU A 75 4.76 4.32 0.73
N TYR A 76 5.16 5.24 1.62
CA TYR A 76 4.94 6.68 1.39
C TYR A 76 5.68 7.19 0.17
N LYS A 77 6.88 6.66 -0.13
CA LYS A 77 7.58 6.97 -1.37
C LYS A 77 6.75 6.57 -2.59
N ILE A 78 6.20 5.36 -2.63
CA ILE A 78 5.33 4.90 -3.74
C ILE A 78 4.10 5.80 -3.89
N ILE A 79 3.50 6.27 -2.80
CA ILE A 79 2.33 7.19 -2.83
C ILE A 79 2.72 8.56 -3.39
N ASN A 80 3.87 9.09 -2.99
CA ASN A 80 4.33 10.44 -3.32
C ASN A 80 5.07 10.52 -4.66
N GLU A 81 5.44 9.38 -5.25
CA GLU A 81 5.94 9.34 -6.62
C GLU A 81 4.83 9.80 -7.57
N ASN A 82 5.02 11.00 -8.13
CA ASN A 82 4.28 11.42 -9.32
C ASN A 82 4.68 10.50 -10.46
N THR A 83 3.70 9.90 -11.13
CA THR A 83 3.87 9.12 -12.36
C THR A 83 4.41 10.03 -13.47
N LEU A 84 5.72 10.29 -13.45
CA LEU A 84 6.46 10.92 -14.54
C LEU A 84 7.33 9.91 -15.31
N ASP A 85 7.40 8.66 -14.84
CA ASP A 85 8.31 7.65 -15.40
C ASP A 85 7.68 6.76 -16.49
N SER A 86 6.59 7.18 -17.14
CA SER A 86 5.93 6.35 -18.17
C SER A 86 5.80 7.00 -19.56
N GLU A 87 6.23 8.25 -19.76
CA GLU A 87 6.17 8.90 -21.09
C GLU A 87 7.53 9.09 -21.78
N ASN A 88 8.66 8.93 -21.09
CA ASN A 88 9.98 9.17 -21.68
C ASN A 88 10.70 7.93 -22.25
N ALA A 89 10.05 6.76 -22.29
CA ALA A 89 10.65 5.54 -22.85
C ALA A 89 10.24 5.22 -24.30
N VAL A 90 9.33 6.00 -24.92
CA VAL A 90 8.78 5.68 -26.26
C VAL A 90 9.33 6.60 -27.38
N ASN A 91 10.14 7.61 -27.07
CA ASN A 91 10.61 8.58 -28.07
C ASN A 91 12.11 8.51 -28.39
N ILE A 92 12.65 7.30 -28.55
CA ILE A 92 13.95 7.10 -29.23
C ILE A 92 13.80 5.96 -30.24
N SER A 93 12.99 6.18 -31.28
CA SER A 93 13.07 5.45 -32.55
C SER A 93 12.16 6.15 -33.57
N LEU A 94 12.74 7.04 -34.38
CA LEU A 94 12.61 7.16 -35.84
C LEU A 94 13.34 8.42 -36.33
#